data_AF-A0A0S2IDN3-F1
#
_entry.id   AF-A0A0S2IDN3-F1
#
_cell.length_a   1.000
_cell.length_b   1.000
_cell.length_c   1.000
_cell.angle_alpha   90.00
_cell.angle_beta   90.00
_cell.angle_gamma   90.00
#
_symmetry.space_group_name_H-M   'P 1'
#
loop_
_entity.id
_entity.type
_entity.pdbx_description
1 polymer ?
#
loop_
_entity_poly.entity_id
_entity_poly.type
_entity_poly.pdbx_seq_one_letter_code
_entity_poly.pdbx_strand_id
1 'polypeptide(L)'
;MVKLINNRDHKHVSGELKTNQREICYVISCPRHNYLMTTSFFNYKRSKFGCKFCGKESVSKKLIGRTFTPKTLLKMKIAANLRPFRGGRPRRWRETYEYRVWNLCVRQECKNECAITGVRNVSRGDRLLVVHHLMGAGKHASLILTIENGILIHNKLHTLFHKKYGYNGNTVEQFMDFLLKLKKQDFNVLISSQTVLGGTGGSETRVYNPERIKKLHERLNEIKNILKT
;
A
#
# COMPACT_ATOMS: atom_id res chain seq x y z
N MET A 1 -20.91 -7.81 -36.57
CA MET A 1 -19.97 -7.57 -35.44
C MET A 1 -18.66 -6.96 -35.91
N VAL A 2 -17.94 -7.59 -36.84
CA VAL A 2 -16.64 -7.11 -37.36
C VAL A 2 -16.66 -5.63 -37.80
N LYS A 3 -17.69 -5.20 -38.55
CA LYS A 3 -17.88 -3.77 -38.91
C LYS A 3 -17.84 -2.82 -37.69
N LEU A 4 -18.51 -3.19 -36.59
CA LEU A 4 -18.53 -2.39 -35.35
C LEU A 4 -17.19 -2.40 -34.62
N ILE A 5 -16.45 -3.51 -34.69
CA ILE A 5 -15.11 -3.63 -34.12
C ILE A 5 -14.16 -2.69 -34.86
N ASN A 6 -14.18 -2.73 -36.19
CA ASN A 6 -13.34 -1.89 -37.04
C ASN A 6 -13.66 -0.40 -36.88
N ASN A 7 -14.94 -0.03 -36.79
CA ASN A 7 -15.37 1.37 -36.58
C ASN A 7 -14.89 1.97 -35.24
N ARG A 8 -14.33 1.17 -34.32
CA ARG A 8 -13.79 1.63 -33.02
C ARG A 8 -12.27 1.49 -32.94
N ASP A 9 -11.61 1.28 -34.07
CA ASP A 9 -10.16 1.06 -34.20
C ASP A 9 -9.66 -0.15 -33.39
N HIS A 10 -10.47 -1.20 -33.36
CA HIS A 10 -10.09 -2.48 -32.78
C HIS A 10 -9.95 -3.54 -33.87
N LYS A 11 -9.23 -4.62 -33.57
CA LYS A 11 -9.02 -5.75 -34.48
C LYS A 11 -9.75 -6.98 -33.95
N HIS A 12 -10.57 -7.59 -34.79
CA HIS A 12 -11.15 -8.90 -34.51
C HIS A 12 -10.05 -9.96 -34.61
N VAL A 13 -9.91 -10.82 -33.61
CA VAL A 13 -8.92 -11.91 -33.60
C VAL A 13 -9.62 -13.24 -33.84
N SER A 14 -10.63 -13.56 -33.05
CA SER A 14 -11.40 -14.81 -33.18
C SER A 14 -12.80 -14.70 -32.59
N GLY A 15 -13.69 -15.63 -33.00
CA GLY A 15 -15.08 -15.71 -32.57
C GLY A 15 -16.05 -15.61 -33.75
N GLU A 16 -17.06 -16.48 -33.77
CA GLU A 16 -18.05 -16.54 -34.85
C GLU A 16 -19.47 -16.54 -34.30
N LEU A 17 -20.35 -15.81 -34.98
CA LEU A 17 -21.76 -15.70 -34.62
C LEU A 17 -22.51 -16.96 -35.08
N LYS A 18 -22.68 -17.97 -34.22
CA LYS A 18 -23.60 -19.08 -34.47
C LYS A 18 -25.05 -18.64 -34.18
N THR A 19 -25.95 -18.90 -35.12
CA THR A 19 -27.32 -18.36 -35.21
C THR A 19 -28.18 -18.62 -33.96
N ASN A 20 -27.83 -19.61 -33.13
CA ASN A 20 -28.64 -20.07 -31.99
C ASN A 20 -27.96 -19.99 -30.60
N GLN A 21 -26.79 -19.35 -30.45
CA GLN A 21 -26.09 -19.34 -29.14
C GLN A 21 -25.94 -17.93 -28.57
N ARG A 22 -26.51 -17.72 -27.37
CA ARG A 22 -26.44 -16.45 -26.60
C ARG A 22 -25.06 -16.19 -25.98
N GLU A 23 -24.14 -17.17 -26.03
CA GLU A 23 -22.86 -17.17 -25.30
C GLU A 23 -21.63 -17.12 -26.21
N ILE A 24 -21.71 -16.37 -27.31
CA ILE A 24 -20.57 -16.25 -28.22
C ILE A 24 -19.61 -15.19 -27.67
N CYS A 25 -18.42 -15.67 -27.30
CA CYS A 25 -17.29 -14.86 -26.89
C CYS A 25 -16.43 -14.47 -28.10
N TYR A 26 -16.17 -13.18 -28.25
CA TYR A 26 -15.26 -12.59 -29.23
C TYR A 26 -13.94 -12.25 -28.57
N VAL A 27 -12.84 -12.59 -29.22
CA VAL A 27 -11.50 -12.12 -28.87
C VAL A 27 -11.20 -10.90 -29.73
N ILE A 28 -11.02 -9.76 -29.07
CA ILE A 28 -10.83 -8.45 -29.70
C ILE A 28 -9.50 -7.87 -29.20
N SER A 29 -8.66 -7.45 -30.14
CA SER A 29 -7.41 -6.75 -29.87
C SER A 29 -7.60 -5.24 -29.99
N CYS A 30 -7.09 -4.50 -29.01
CA CYS A 30 -7.00 -3.04 -29.03
C CYS A 30 -5.54 -2.64 -29.30
N PRO A 31 -5.19 -2.24 -30.55
CA PRO A 31 -3.82 -1.90 -30.91
C PRO A 31 -3.26 -0.72 -30.10
N ARG A 32 -4.11 0.28 -29.82
CA ARG A 32 -3.74 1.50 -29.06
C ARG A 32 -3.23 1.22 -27.64
N HIS A 33 -3.78 0.19 -27.00
CA HIS A 33 -3.45 -0.16 -25.62
C HIS A 33 -2.71 -1.50 -25.52
N ASN A 34 -2.33 -2.08 -26.66
CA ASN A 34 -1.78 -3.43 -26.77
C ASN A 34 -2.52 -4.45 -25.87
N TYR A 35 -3.86 -4.46 -25.95
CA TYR A 35 -4.70 -5.23 -25.03
C TYR A 35 -5.65 -6.15 -25.76
N LEU A 36 -5.63 -7.43 -25.37
CA LEU A 36 -6.55 -8.45 -25.83
C LEU A 36 -7.69 -8.62 -24.82
N MET A 37 -8.93 -8.67 -25.29
CA MET A 37 -10.09 -8.89 -24.44
C MET A 37 -11.04 -9.92 -25.03
N THR A 38 -11.68 -10.69 -24.14
CA THR A 38 -12.75 -11.61 -24.49
C THR A 38 -14.08 -11.00 -24.04
N THR A 39 -15.06 -10.89 -24.93
CA THR A 39 -16.35 -10.27 -24.60
C THR A 39 -17.49 -10.79 -25.47
N SER A 40 -18.73 -10.73 -24.98
CA SER A 40 -19.89 -11.06 -25.79
C SER A 40 -20.25 -9.95 -26.77
N PHE A 41 -20.96 -10.30 -27.84
CA PHE A 41 -21.46 -9.31 -28.82
C PHE A 41 -22.24 -8.18 -28.15
N PHE A 42 -23.17 -8.51 -27.25
CA PHE A 42 -24.04 -7.53 -26.59
C PHE A 42 -23.24 -6.61 -25.66
N ASN A 43 -22.30 -7.15 -24.90
CA ASN A 43 -21.44 -6.34 -24.02
C ASN A 43 -20.60 -5.36 -24.84
N TYR A 44 -20.00 -5.84 -25.93
CA TYR A 44 -19.24 -4.98 -26.83
C TYR A 44 -20.12 -3.92 -27.49
N LYS A 45 -21.30 -4.30 -28.01
CA LYS A 45 -22.24 -3.37 -28.65
C LYS A 45 -22.64 -2.24 -27.71
N ARG A 46 -23.00 -2.55 -26.47
CA ARG A 46 -23.36 -1.57 -25.42
C ARG A 46 -22.19 -0.70 -24.98
N SER A 47 -20.96 -1.23 -25.02
CA SER A 47 -19.77 -0.46 -24.65
C SER A 47 -19.50 0.64 -25.68
N LYS A 48 -19.65 1.91 -25.29
CA LYS A 48 -19.41 3.06 -26.18
C LYS A 48 -18.02 3.03 -26.84
N PHE A 49 -17.00 2.60 -26.09
CA PHE A 49 -15.60 2.62 -26.52
C PHE A 49 -15.05 1.23 -26.87
N GLY A 50 -15.85 0.17 -26.74
CA GLY A 50 -15.45 -1.21 -27.00
C GLY A 50 -14.50 -1.82 -25.94
N CYS A 51 -13.53 -1.05 -25.43
CA CYS A 51 -12.50 -1.48 -24.48
C CYS A 51 -12.54 -0.66 -23.18
N LYS A 52 -12.23 -1.29 -22.04
CA LYS A 52 -12.07 -0.61 -20.75
C LYS A 52 -11.01 0.48 -20.77
N PHE A 53 -9.91 0.28 -21.51
CA PHE A 53 -8.80 1.23 -21.58
C PHE A 53 -9.14 2.43 -22.46
N CYS A 54 -9.72 2.22 -23.65
CA CYS A 54 -10.22 3.31 -24.50
C CYS A 54 -11.26 4.17 -23.76
N GLY A 55 -12.13 3.55 -22.95
CA GLY A 55 -13.07 4.28 -22.10
C GLY A 55 -12.36 5.14 -21.05
N LYS A 56 -11.38 4.58 -20.33
CA LYS A 56 -10.58 5.32 -19.33
C LYS A 56 -9.78 6.45 -19.97
N GLU A 57 -9.16 6.22 -21.12
CA GLU A 57 -8.42 7.22 -21.87
C GLU A 57 -9.33 8.39 -22.27
N SER A 58 -10.52 8.10 -22.81
CA SER A 58 -11.50 9.14 -23.15
C SER A 58 -11.94 9.96 -21.93
N VAL A 59 -12.15 9.30 -20.78
CA VAL A 59 -12.48 10.00 -19.52
C VAL A 59 -11.31 10.86 -19.07
N SER A 60 -10.08 10.33 -19.09
CA SER A 60 -8.86 11.04 -18.70
C SER A 60 -8.66 12.30 -19.55
N LYS A 61 -8.78 12.19 -20.88
CA LYS A 61 -8.71 13.32 -21.81
C LYS A 61 -9.70 14.44 -21.48
N LYS A 62 -10.91 14.10 -21.01
CA LYS A 62 -11.92 15.09 -20.58
C LYS A 62 -11.62 15.77 -19.25
N LEU A 63 -10.76 15.16 -18.42
CA LEU A 63 -10.38 15.70 -17.12
C LEU A 63 -9.13 16.57 -17.19
N ILE A 64 -8.25 16.34 -18.18
CA ILE A 64 -7.07 17.17 -18.41
C ILE A 64 -7.49 18.60 -18.72
N GLY A 65 -6.87 19.57 -18.03
CA GLY A 65 -7.14 21.00 -18.22
C GLY A 65 -8.48 21.50 -17.67
N ARG A 66 -9.26 20.65 -16.98
CA ARG A 66 -10.56 21.05 -16.44
C ARG A 66 -10.37 22.02 -15.27
N THR A 67 -10.79 23.26 -15.46
CA THR A 67 -10.90 24.26 -14.39
C THR A 67 -12.28 24.20 -13.75
N PHE A 68 -12.35 24.45 -12.44
CA PHE A 68 -13.59 24.46 -11.69
C PHE A 68 -13.85 25.86 -11.15
N THR A 69 -15.10 26.32 -11.22
CA THR A 69 -15.50 27.58 -10.61
C THR A 69 -15.37 27.50 -9.09
N PRO A 70 -15.14 28.63 -8.38
CA PRO A 70 -15.08 28.66 -6.93
C PRO A 70 -16.30 28.02 -6.24
N LYS A 71 -17.50 28.23 -6.80
CA LYS A 71 -18.76 27.63 -6.33
C LYS A 71 -18.73 26.09 -6.44
N THR A 72 -18.20 25.55 -7.53
CA THR A 72 -18.08 24.09 -7.71
C THR A 72 -17.04 23.50 -6.74
N LEU A 73 -15.91 24.18 -6.55
CA LEU A 73 -14.90 23.78 -5.57
C LEU A 73 -15.46 23.73 -4.15
N LEU A 74 -16.27 24.73 -3.76
CA LEU A 74 -16.95 24.75 -2.47
C LEU A 74 -17.91 23.56 -2.32
N LYS A 75 -18.72 23.26 -3.33
CA LYS A 75 -19.61 22.08 -3.34
C LYS A 75 -18.84 20.77 -3.22
N MET A 76 -17.72 20.63 -3.94
CA MET A 76 -16.86 19.45 -3.85
C MET A 76 -16.26 19.29 -2.45
N LYS A 77 -15.84 20.38 -1.82
CA LYS A 77 -15.34 20.39 -0.44
C LYS A 77 -16.41 19.96 0.56
N ILE A 78 -17.61 20.55 0.46
CA ILE A 78 -18.77 20.16 1.30
C ILE A 78 -19.10 18.69 1.10
N ALA A 79 -19.21 18.22 -0.14
CA ALA A 79 -19.50 16.81 -0.45
C ALA A 79 -18.40 15.84 0.02
N ALA A 80 -17.14 16.25 0.02
CA ALA A 80 -16.03 15.45 0.56
C ALA A 80 -16.15 15.30 2.09
N ASN A 81 -16.51 16.39 2.79
CA ASN A 81 -16.73 16.39 4.24
C ASN A 81 -17.98 15.58 4.64
N LEU A 82 -19.04 15.67 3.83
CA LEU A 82 -20.29 14.92 4.05
C LEU A 82 -20.24 13.47 3.54
N ARG A 83 -19.14 13.06 2.90
CA ARG A 83 -19.03 11.70 2.38
C ARG A 83 -19.11 10.73 3.55
N PRO A 84 -20.08 9.80 3.59
CA PRO A 84 -20.14 8.81 4.65
C PRO A 84 -18.83 8.02 4.65
N PHE A 85 -18.37 7.63 5.82
CA PHE A 85 -17.15 6.84 5.96
C PHE A 85 -17.30 5.53 5.16
N ARG A 86 -16.69 5.48 3.96
CA ARG A 86 -16.71 4.29 3.08
C ARG A 86 -15.67 3.23 3.49
N GLY A 87 -15.04 3.39 4.65
CA GLY A 87 -14.16 2.36 5.19
C GLY A 87 -14.99 1.10 5.36
N GLY A 88 -14.62 0.02 4.67
CA GLY A 88 -15.08 -1.31 5.05
C GLY A 88 -14.98 -1.44 6.55
N ARG A 89 -15.98 -2.07 7.20
CA ARG A 89 -16.17 -2.06 8.66
C ARG A 89 -14.79 -2.02 9.32
N PRO A 90 -14.40 -0.92 10.00
CA PRO A 90 -13.14 -0.88 10.73
C PRO A 90 -13.07 -2.17 11.51
N ARG A 91 -11.92 -2.85 11.47
CA ARG A 91 -11.83 -4.14 12.16
C ARG A 91 -12.17 -3.84 13.61
N ARG A 92 -13.36 -4.25 14.08
CA ARG A 92 -13.98 -3.73 15.31
C ARG A 92 -13.06 -3.85 16.51
N TRP A 93 -12.17 -4.84 16.49
CA TRP A 93 -11.12 -5.04 17.49
C TRP A 93 -10.19 -3.82 17.67
N ARG A 94 -9.97 -2.96 16.66
CA ARG A 94 -9.15 -1.75 16.81
C ARG A 94 -9.83 -0.61 17.58
N GLU A 95 -11.14 -0.71 17.80
CA GLU A 95 -11.90 0.28 18.55
C GLU A 95 -12.02 -0.08 20.03
N THR A 96 -11.73 -1.35 20.37
CA THR A 96 -11.79 -1.90 21.71
C THR A 96 -10.83 -1.22 22.68
N TYR A 97 -11.16 -1.28 23.97
CA TYR A 97 -10.33 -0.71 25.02
C TYR A 97 -8.98 -1.43 25.11
N GLU A 98 -9.02 -2.75 24.99
CA GLU A 98 -7.88 -3.67 25.03
C GLU A 98 -6.87 -3.33 23.94
N TYR A 99 -7.33 -3.02 22.73
CA TYR A 99 -6.44 -2.58 21.67
C TYR A 99 -5.77 -1.23 21.95
N ARG A 100 -6.48 -0.29 22.59
CA ARG A 100 -5.91 1.00 22.98
C ARG A 100 -4.85 0.79 24.07
N VAL A 101 -5.14 -0.04 25.07
CA VAL A 101 -4.20 -0.42 26.13
C VAL A 101 -2.97 -1.07 25.51
N TRP A 102 -3.14 -2.07 24.64
CA TRP A 102 -2.04 -2.70 23.92
C TRP A 102 -1.19 -1.67 23.15
N ASN A 103 -1.82 -0.74 22.43
CA ASN A 103 -1.08 0.30 21.69
C ASN A 103 -0.24 1.18 22.62
N LEU A 104 -0.78 1.55 23.78
CA LEU A 104 -0.07 2.32 24.80
C LEU A 104 1.08 1.53 25.41
N CYS A 105 0.87 0.25 25.74
CA CYS A 105 1.90 -0.64 26.27
C CYS A 105 3.08 -0.79 25.29
N VAL A 106 2.82 -1.07 24.01
CA VAL A 106 3.87 -1.18 22.99
C VAL A 106 4.66 0.14 22.85
N ARG A 107 3.96 1.28 22.91
CA ARG A 107 4.60 2.60 22.86
C ARG A 107 5.49 2.84 24.08
N GLN A 108 5.01 2.50 25.27
CA GLN A 108 5.75 2.63 26.52
C GLN A 108 7.00 1.75 26.52
N GLU A 109 6.88 0.50 26.07
CA GLU A 109 8.00 -0.44 25.95
C GLU A 109 9.07 0.06 24.96
N CYS A 110 8.63 0.62 23.82
CA CYS A 110 9.51 1.26 22.85
C CYS A 110 10.00 2.65 23.28
N LYS A 111 9.70 3.11 24.51
CA LYS A 111 10.04 4.44 25.05
C LYS A 111 9.60 5.61 24.15
N ASN A 112 8.50 5.42 23.41
CA ASN A 112 8.03 6.34 22.38
C ASN A 112 9.08 6.69 21.31
N GLU A 113 9.99 5.76 21.01
CA GLU A 113 10.99 5.88 19.96
C GLU A 113 10.72 4.88 18.82
N CYS A 114 11.10 5.23 17.60
CA CYS A 114 11.18 4.26 16.53
C CYS A 114 12.21 3.17 16.88
N ALA A 115 11.79 1.91 16.91
CA ALA A 115 12.66 0.76 17.19
C ALA A 115 13.79 0.57 16.15
N ILE A 116 13.68 1.19 14.97
CA ILE A 116 14.71 1.13 13.92
C ILE A 116 15.62 2.35 13.98
N THR A 117 15.05 3.56 13.93
CA THR A 117 15.84 4.80 13.79
C THR A 117 16.11 5.53 15.10
N GLY A 118 15.36 5.25 16.16
CA GLY A 118 15.40 5.99 17.43
C GLY A 118 14.69 7.33 17.46
N VAL A 119 14.14 7.76 16.32
CA VAL A 119 13.44 9.04 16.24
C VAL A 119 12.23 9.03 17.17
N ARG A 120 12.08 10.10 17.95
CA ARG A 120 10.91 10.39 18.78
C ARG A 120 9.94 11.31 18.05
N ASN A 121 8.70 11.35 18.50
CA ASN A 121 7.81 12.44 18.09
C ASN A 121 8.35 13.76 18.65
N VAL A 122 8.64 14.71 17.76
CA VAL A 122 9.19 16.03 18.12
C VAL A 122 8.10 16.91 18.74
N SER A 123 6.84 16.72 18.32
CA SER A 123 5.70 17.55 18.71
C SER A 123 4.46 16.71 19.06
N ARG A 124 3.63 17.20 20.00
CA ARG A 124 2.29 16.63 20.25
C ARG A 124 1.44 16.79 18.99
N GLY A 125 1.03 15.67 18.39
CA GLY A 125 0.20 15.63 17.18
C GLY A 125 0.89 15.05 15.96
N ASP A 126 2.22 14.96 15.97
CA ASP A 126 2.96 14.33 14.88
C ASP A 126 2.68 12.82 14.82
N ARG A 127 2.11 12.37 13.71
CA ARG A 127 1.84 10.95 13.41
C ARG A 127 3.07 10.26 12.81
N LEU A 128 4.27 10.68 13.24
CA LEU A 128 5.53 10.15 12.71
C LEU A 128 5.72 8.69 13.10
N LEU A 129 5.29 8.31 14.30
CA LEU A 129 5.41 6.94 14.82
C LEU A 129 4.07 6.20 14.83
N VAL A 130 4.09 4.98 14.32
CA VAL A 130 2.95 4.05 14.24
C VAL A 130 3.33 2.72 14.84
N VAL A 131 2.39 2.10 15.55
CA VAL A 131 2.55 0.73 16.04
C VAL A 131 2.24 -0.23 14.90
N HIS A 132 3.14 -1.17 14.66
CA HIS A 132 3.04 -2.21 13.65
C HIS A 132 2.92 -3.58 14.31
N HIS A 133 2.07 -4.45 13.78
CA HIS A 133 2.03 -5.87 14.16
C HIS A 133 3.05 -6.64 13.34
N LEU A 134 3.97 -7.34 13.99
CA LEU A 134 5.00 -8.16 13.34
C LEU A 134 4.40 -9.40 12.65
N MET A 135 3.45 -10.05 13.32
CA MET A 135 2.60 -11.10 12.76
C MET A 135 1.23 -10.53 12.41
N GLY A 136 0.80 -10.75 11.17
CA GLY A 136 -0.44 -10.19 10.65
C GLY A 136 -1.67 -10.65 11.43
N ALA A 137 -2.42 -9.69 11.99
CA ALA A 137 -3.66 -9.91 12.75
C ALA A 137 -4.75 -10.73 12.04
N GLY A 138 -4.66 -10.92 10.71
CA GLY A 138 -5.60 -11.76 9.97
C GLY A 138 -5.33 -13.26 10.09
N LYS A 139 -4.06 -13.66 10.27
CA LYS A 139 -3.64 -15.06 10.39
C LYS A 139 -3.41 -15.48 11.84
N HIS A 140 -3.05 -14.53 12.70
CA HIS A 140 -2.68 -14.79 14.10
C HIS A 140 -3.54 -13.93 15.05
N ALA A 141 -4.83 -14.26 15.15
CA ALA A 141 -5.78 -13.48 15.94
C ALA A 141 -5.44 -13.47 17.45
N SER A 142 -4.91 -14.57 17.97
CA SER A 142 -4.45 -14.70 19.36
C SER A 142 -3.31 -13.74 19.71
N LEU A 143 -2.49 -13.35 18.72
CA LEU A 143 -1.34 -12.48 18.91
C LEU A 143 -1.65 -10.99 18.77
N ILE A 144 -2.91 -10.60 18.51
CA ILE A 144 -3.28 -9.21 18.22
C ILE A 144 -2.94 -8.26 19.38
N LEU A 145 -3.15 -8.73 20.61
CA LEU A 145 -2.98 -7.96 21.85
C LEU A 145 -1.73 -8.37 22.65
N THR A 146 -0.92 -9.27 22.09
CA THR A 146 0.39 -9.64 22.65
C THR A 146 1.35 -8.47 22.42
N ILE A 147 1.94 -7.94 23.49
CA ILE A 147 2.78 -6.73 23.45
C ILE A 147 3.99 -7.00 22.56
N GLU A 148 4.59 -8.19 22.68
CA GLU A 148 5.75 -8.67 21.93
C GLU A 148 5.51 -8.61 20.41
N ASN A 149 4.28 -8.90 19.97
CA ASN A 149 3.89 -8.83 18.55
C ASN A 149 3.73 -7.39 18.02
N GLY A 150 3.77 -6.38 18.88
CA GLY A 150 3.79 -4.97 18.50
C GLY A 150 5.20 -4.41 18.38
N ILE A 151 5.42 -3.45 17.48
CA ILE A 151 6.64 -2.66 17.41
C ILE A 151 6.34 -1.23 17.01
N LEU A 152 6.98 -0.25 17.65
CA LEU A 152 6.83 1.17 17.28
C LEU A 152 7.83 1.55 16.19
N ILE A 153 7.35 1.96 15.02
CA ILE A 153 8.20 2.34 13.88
C ILE A 153 7.76 3.64 13.23
N HIS A 154 8.67 4.26 12.47
CA HIS A 154 8.35 5.46 11.71
C HIS A 154 7.38 5.13 10.57
N ASN A 155 6.35 5.96 10.38
CA ASN A 155 5.33 5.82 9.33
C ASN A 155 5.90 5.69 7.91
N LYS A 156 7.04 6.34 7.62
CA LYS A 156 7.75 6.18 6.33
C LYS A 156 8.26 4.74 6.18
N LEU A 157 8.88 4.17 7.21
CA LEU A 157 9.36 2.77 7.22
C LEU A 157 8.20 1.77 7.18
N HIS A 158 7.13 2.02 7.93
CA HIS A 158 5.90 1.24 7.88
C HIS A 158 5.30 1.19 6.47
N THR A 159 5.22 2.35 5.81
CA THR A 159 4.75 2.45 4.43
C THR A 159 5.68 1.70 3.47
N LEU A 160 6.99 1.83 3.62
CA LEU A 160 7.98 1.11 2.81
C LEU A 160 7.90 -0.41 2.98
N PHE A 161 7.71 -0.88 4.22
CA PHE A 161 7.49 -2.29 4.52
C PHE A 161 6.25 -2.82 3.79
N HIS A 162 5.09 -2.16 3.95
CA HIS A 162 3.86 -2.60 3.31
C HIS A 162 3.85 -2.42 1.79
N LYS A 163 4.57 -1.43 1.25
CA LYS A 163 4.80 -1.32 -0.20
C LYS A 163 5.47 -2.57 -0.77
N LYS A 164 6.31 -3.23 0.02
CA LYS A 164 7.10 -4.38 -0.41
C LYS A 164 6.42 -5.73 -0.14
N TYR A 165 5.83 -5.92 1.03
CA TYR A 165 5.24 -7.21 1.43
C TYR A 165 3.70 -7.21 1.48
N GLY A 166 3.06 -6.07 1.19
CA GLY A 166 1.61 -5.92 1.32
C GLY A 166 1.15 -5.73 2.77
N TYR A 167 -0.16 -5.51 2.94
CA TYR A 167 -0.79 -5.19 4.24
C TYR A 167 -1.33 -6.40 5.02
N ASN A 168 -1.34 -7.59 4.43
CA ASN A 168 -2.00 -8.77 4.99
C ASN A 168 -1.02 -9.95 5.06
N GLY A 169 -1.15 -10.76 6.11
CA GLY A 169 -0.35 -11.98 6.27
C GLY A 169 1.14 -11.74 6.47
N ASN A 170 1.51 -10.60 7.07
CA ASN A 170 2.90 -10.31 7.37
C ASN A 170 3.46 -11.27 8.44
N THR A 171 4.76 -11.56 8.34
CA THR A 171 5.48 -12.44 9.26
C THR A 171 6.75 -11.79 9.79
N VAL A 172 7.27 -12.31 10.90
CA VAL A 172 8.54 -11.90 11.49
C VAL A 172 9.70 -12.01 10.50
N GLU A 173 9.71 -13.05 9.65
CA GLU A 173 10.75 -13.27 8.63
C GLU A 173 10.75 -12.16 7.57
N GLN A 174 9.57 -11.70 7.15
CA GLN A 174 9.45 -10.57 6.23
C GLN A 174 10.00 -9.30 6.85
N PHE A 175 9.72 -9.08 8.14
CA PHE A 175 10.26 -7.93 8.87
C PHE A 175 11.79 -8.03 9.04
N MET A 176 12.33 -9.22 9.32
CA MET A 176 13.78 -9.45 9.33
C MET A 176 14.43 -9.17 7.96
N ASP A 177 13.86 -9.68 6.86
CA ASP A 177 14.34 -9.41 5.49
C ASP A 177 14.27 -7.91 5.17
N PHE A 178 13.26 -7.19 5.66
CA PHE A 178 13.18 -5.75 5.53
C PHE A 178 14.35 -5.04 6.22
N LEU A 179 14.65 -5.39 7.47
CA LEU A 179 15.76 -4.81 8.23
C LEU A 179 17.12 -5.09 7.56
N LEU A 180 17.35 -6.31 7.08
CA LEU A 180 18.58 -6.66 6.36
C LEU A 180 18.78 -5.80 5.11
N LYS A 181 17.70 -5.50 4.38
CA LYS A 181 17.78 -4.67 3.17
C LYS A 181 17.96 -3.19 3.47
N LEU A 182 17.41 -2.68 4.57
CA LEU A 182 17.72 -1.32 5.03
C LEU A 182 19.21 -1.16 5.32
N LYS A 183 19.83 -2.12 6.04
CA LYS A 183 21.28 -2.08 6.30
C LYS A 183 22.09 -2.03 5.01
N LYS A 184 21.78 -2.89 4.02
CA LYS A 184 22.48 -2.90 2.72
C LYS A 184 22.37 -1.57 1.97
N GLN A 185 21.23 -0.89 2.07
CA GLN A 185 21.05 0.43 1.44
C GLN A 185 21.88 1.50 2.14
N ASP A 186 21.92 1.51 3.48
CA ASP A 186 22.76 2.45 4.23
C ASP A 186 24.25 2.25 3.93
N PHE A 187 24.72 0.99 3.76
CA PHE A 187 26.10 0.70 3.34
C PHE A 187 26.41 1.21 1.92
N ASN A 188 25.49 1.04 0.96
CA ASN A 188 25.70 1.53 -0.40
C ASN A 188 25.70 3.07 -0.47
N VAL A 189 24.89 3.74 0.35
CA VAL A 189 24.90 5.21 0.47
C VAL A 189 26.19 5.69 1.13
N LEU A 190 26.69 5.02 2.18
CA LEU A 190 27.97 5.36 2.82
C LEU A 190 29.15 5.21 1.86
N ILE A 191 29.18 4.15 1.06
CA ILE A 191 30.24 3.92 0.06
C ILE A 191 30.16 4.98 -1.05
N SER A 192 28.94 5.40 -1.44
CA SER A 192 28.74 6.43 -2.46
C SER A 192 28.98 7.86 -1.97
N SER A 193 28.94 8.12 -0.66
CA SER A 193 29.15 9.47 -0.08
C SER A 193 30.62 9.73 0.31
N GLN A 194 31.50 8.73 0.26
CA GLN A 194 32.92 8.89 0.55
C GLN A 194 33.74 9.49 -0.62
N THR A 195 33.11 9.82 -1.75
CA THR A 195 33.77 10.46 -2.90
C THR A 195 33.65 11.99 -2.95
N VAL A 196 33.08 12.66 -1.95
CA VAL A 196 33.08 14.13 -1.90
C VAL A 196 33.51 14.61 -0.52
N LEU A 197 34.81 14.78 -0.36
CA LEU A 197 35.41 15.51 0.76
C LEU A 197 35.23 17.01 0.51
N GLY A 198 34.55 17.70 1.43
CA GLY A 198 34.56 19.15 1.56
C GLY A 198 33.18 19.76 1.73
N GLY A 199 32.76 19.99 2.98
CA GLY A 199 31.56 20.78 3.26
C GLY A 199 31.01 20.57 4.67
N THR A 200 31.36 21.49 5.56
CA THR A 200 30.95 21.59 6.95
C THR A 200 29.44 21.80 7.16
N GLY A 201 28.86 21.10 8.14
CA GLY A 201 27.75 21.59 8.97
C GLY A 201 26.34 21.13 8.61
N GLY A 202 25.76 20.23 9.42
CA GLY A 202 24.30 20.03 9.47
C GLY A 202 23.84 18.61 9.75
N SER A 203 23.48 18.36 11.00
CA SER A 203 22.77 17.21 11.62
C SER A 203 21.99 16.23 10.74
N GLU A 204 22.12 14.93 11.09
CA GLU A 204 21.25 13.77 10.81
C GLU A 204 21.92 12.55 10.13
N THR A 205 23.20 12.27 10.41
CA THR A 205 23.70 10.91 10.18
C THR A 205 23.16 9.99 11.27
N ARG A 206 22.14 9.21 10.90
CA ARG A 206 21.57 8.10 11.66
C ARG A 206 22.67 7.15 12.10
N VAL A 207 23.20 7.35 13.30
CA VAL A 207 24.14 6.43 13.91
C VAL A 207 23.37 5.15 14.21
N TYR A 208 23.69 4.10 13.46
CA TYR A 208 23.25 2.74 13.68
C TYR A 208 23.62 2.33 15.11
N ASN A 209 22.64 2.27 16.02
CA ASN A 209 22.87 1.89 17.42
C ASN A 209 22.83 0.35 17.54
N PRO A 210 23.96 -0.33 17.79
CA PRO A 210 24.03 -1.79 17.82
C PRO A 210 23.21 -2.41 18.95
N GLU A 211 23.08 -1.75 20.10
CA GLU A 211 22.26 -2.24 21.22
C GLU A 211 20.77 -2.26 20.86
N ARG A 212 20.30 -1.25 20.13
CA ARG A 212 18.91 -1.19 19.66
C ARG A 212 18.61 -2.33 18.70
N ILE A 213 19.56 -2.62 17.82
CA ILE A 213 19.44 -3.75 16.88
C ILE A 213 19.49 -5.08 17.62
N LYS A 214 20.34 -5.23 18.64
CA LYS A 214 20.37 -6.45 19.48
C LYS A 214 19.01 -6.70 20.13
N LYS A 215 18.44 -5.71 20.81
CA LYS A 215 17.09 -5.78 21.42
C LYS A 215 16.00 -6.14 20.42
N LEU A 216 16.10 -5.60 19.21
CA LEU A 216 15.18 -5.95 18.13
C LEU A 216 15.29 -7.43 17.74
N HIS A 217 16.50 -7.98 17.65
CA HIS A 217 16.67 -9.41 17.35
C HIS A 217 16.17 -10.30 18.48
N GLU A 218 16.44 -9.94 19.74
CA GLU A 218 15.94 -10.65 20.92
C GLU A 218 14.40 -10.73 20.88
N ARG A 219 13.72 -9.59 20.71
CA ARG A 219 12.25 -9.54 20.58
C ARG A 219 11.72 -10.42 19.45
N LEU A 220 12.36 -10.37 18.27
CA LEU A 220 11.92 -11.16 17.13
C LEU A 220 12.11 -12.68 17.37
N ASN A 221 13.11 -13.06 18.15
CA ASN A 221 13.33 -14.46 18.55
C ASN A 221 12.31 -14.92 19.58
N GLU A 222 11.93 -14.07 20.55
CA GLU A 222 10.88 -14.38 21.52
C GLU A 222 9.55 -14.71 20.83
N ILE A 223 9.14 -13.90 19.85
CA ILE A 223 7.91 -14.15 19.07
C ILE A 223 7.99 -15.48 18.32
N LYS A 224 9.15 -15.82 17.75
CA LYS A 224 9.36 -17.12 17.09
C LYS A 224 9.23 -18.29 18.05
N ASN A 225 9.67 -18.13 19.30
CA ASN A 225 9.53 -19.16 20.31
C ASN A 225 8.07 -19.34 20.75
N ILE A 226 7.33 -18.25 20.92
CA ILE A 226 5.88 -18.27 21.22
C ILE A 226 5.09 -19.01 20.12
N LEU A 227 5.54 -18.94 18.87
CA LEU A 227 4.90 -19.63 17.75
C LEU A 227 5.21 -21.14 17.66
N LYS A 228 6.23 -21.62 18.37
CA LYS A 228 6.64 -23.04 18.37
C LYS A 228 5.97 -23.84 19.48
N THR A 229 5.53 -23.17 20.53
CA THR A 229 4.72 -23.70 21.64
C THR A 229 3.25 -23.72 21.27
#